data_AF-A0A524G992-F1
#
_entry.id   AF-A0A524G992-F1
#
_cell.length_a   1.000
_cell.length_b   1.000
_cell.length_c   1.000
_cell.angle_alpha   90.00
_cell.angle_beta   90.00
_cell.angle_gamma   90.00
#
_symmetry.space_group_name_H-M   'P 1'
#
loop_
_entity.id
_entity.type
_entity.pdbx_description
1 polymer ?
#
loop_
_entity_poly.entity_id
_entity_poly.type
_entity_poly.pdbx_seq_one_letter_code
_entity_poly.pdbx_strand_id
1 'polypeptide(L)'
;MIEWIGYFVAYFLAGFTLKMGDDLLDVFKRPSLAWIPLAVSGLLFGLIMTITEYDLALLVSIIIGVVVSGKVNRPQFSVGFVSIFGIIILFGLPTITAWLDWLALVVMMFLSAVLDEKGNDWANPEISPRAYQFFQYRFTMKVSVLLLSIPWPLLLPAAIGLWFFDTGYEIMEWSGRQLQSSQKKLDTSLTGV
;
A
#
# COMPACT_ATOMS: atom_id res chain seq x y z
N MET A 1 -1.83 19.16 16.62
CA MET A 1 -0.49 18.53 16.42
C MET A 1 -0.53 17.02 16.62
N ILE A 2 -1.08 16.52 17.74
CA ILE A 2 -1.18 15.07 17.98
C ILE A 2 -2.02 14.33 16.93
N GLU A 3 -3.07 14.97 16.41
CA GLU A 3 -3.94 14.43 15.36
C GLU A 3 -3.19 14.17 14.04
N TRP A 4 -2.35 15.12 13.62
CA TRP A 4 -1.50 14.97 12.42
C TRP A 4 -0.48 13.85 12.58
N ILE A 5 0.10 13.69 13.78
CA ILE A 5 0.99 12.57 14.07
C ILE A 5 0.22 11.25 13.96
N GLY A 6 -0.96 11.16 14.58
CA GLY A 6 -1.81 9.97 14.50
C GLY A 6 -2.19 9.63 13.06
N TYR A 7 -2.52 10.63 12.24
CA TYR A 7 -2.82 10.49 10.82
C TYR A 7 -1.67 9.87 10.03
N PHE A 8 -0.45 10.42 10.13
CA PHE A 8 0.70 9.88 9.41
C PHE A 8 1.16 8.52 9.95
N VAL A 9 1.03 8.30 11.27
CA VAL A 9 1.26 6.98 11.89
C VAL A 9 0.27 5.94 11.37
N ALA A 10 -0.99 6.31 11.14
CA ALA A 10 -1.98 5.40 10.56
C ALA A 10 -1.58 4.97 9.14
N TYR A 11 -1.15 5.91 8.28
CA TYR A 11 -0.60 5.59 6.96
C TYR A 11 0.60 4.66 7.06
N PHE A 12 1.56 4.98 7.93
CA PHE A 12 2.74 4.16 8.16
C PHE A 12 2.39 2.73 8.58
N LEU A 13 1.52 2.58 9.58
CA LEU A 13 1.09 1.27 10.07
C LEU A 13 0.27 0.50 9.03
N ALA A 14 -0.53 1.18 8.20
CA ALA A 14 -1.27 0.55 7.12
C ALA A 14 -0.32 -0.11 6.12
N GLY A 15 0.76 0.59 5.73
CA GLY A 15 1.78 0.05 4.82
C GLY A 15 2.61 -1.07 5.46
N PHE A 16 3.05 -0.86 6.70
CA PHE A 16 3.81 -1.85 7.47
C PHE A 16 3.04 -3.17 7.63
N THR A 17 1.79 -3.10 8.07
CA THR A 17 0.95 -4.29 8.29
C THR A 17 0.53 -4.95 6.98
N LEU A 18 0.32 -4.19 5.91
CA LEU A 18 0.08 -4.76 4.58
C LEU A 18 1.25 -5.63 4.14
N LYS A 19 2.48 -5.08 4.21
CA LYS A 19 3.69 -5.82 3.82
C LYS A 19 3.95 -7.03 4.71
N MET A 20 3.70 -6.90 6.01
CA MET A 20 3.81 -8.03 6.93
C MET A 20 2.86 -9.18 6.53
N GLY A 21 1.62 -8.86 6.16
CA GLY A 21 0.66 -9.85 5.67
C GLY A 21 1.07 -10.48 4.35
N ASP A 22 1.53 -9.67 3.41
CA ASP A 22 2.03 -10.07 2.09
C ASP A 22 3.22 -11.04 2.22
N ASP A 23 4.25 -10.66 3.00
CA ASP A 23 5.44 -11.50 3.21
C ASP A 23 5.09 -12.80 3.95
N LEU A 24 4.13 -12.79 4.87
CA LEU A 24 3.65 -14.01 5.52
C LEU A 24 3.02 -14.99 4.52
N LEU A 25 2.36 -14.49 3.48
CA LEU A 25 1.79 -15.33 2.41
C LEU A 25 2.87 -15.84 1.47
N ASP A 26 3.67 -14.93 0.93
CA ASP A 26 4.50 -15.22 -0.24
C ASP A 26 5.92 -15.66 0.14
N VAL A 27 6.52 -15.05 1.15
CA VAL A 27 7.89 -15.31 1.58
C VAL A 27 7.94 -16.44 2.62
N PHE A 28 7.20 -16.30 3.71
CA PHE A 28 7.25 -17.25 4.83
C PHE A 28 6.30 -18.43 4.68
N LYS A 29 5.36 -18.39 3.71
CA LYS A 29 4.37 -19.44 3.46
C LYS A 29 3.56 -19.83 4.71
N ARG A 30 3.19 -18.83 5.53
CA ARG A 30 2.39 -18.96 6.76
C ARG A 30 1.01 -18.29 6.60
N PRO A 31 0.12 -18.86 5.78
CA PRO A 31 -1.16 -18.24 5.45
C PRO A 31 -2.11 -18.05 6.64
N SER A 32 -2.00 -18.88 7.67
CA SER A 32 -2.82 -18.76 8.89
C SER A 32 -2.49 -17.50 9.70
N LEU A 33 -1.25 -17.01 9.64
CA LEU A 33 -0.83 -15.81 10.37
C LEU A 33 -1.10 -14.53 9.59
N ALA A 34 -1.21 -14.60 8.26
CA ALA A 34 -1.40 -13.42 7.40
C ALA A 34 -2.77 -12.74 7.59
N TRP A 35 -3.78 -13.44 8.10
CA TRP A 35 -5.12 -12.89 8.31
C TRP A 35 -5.14 -11.67 9.21
N ILE A 36 -4.38 -11.70 10.31
CA ILE A 36 -4.34 -10.63 11.32
C ILE A 36 -3.76 -9.34 10.74
N PRO A 37 -2.51 -9.31 10.22
CA PRO A 37 -1.93 -8.07 9.69
C PRO A 37 -2.70 -7.53 8.47
N LEU A 38 -3.28 -8.40 7.62
CA LEU A 38 -4.13 -7.93 6.51
C LEU A 38 -5.45 -7.32 7.00
N ALA A 39 -6.06 -7.87 8.05
CA ALA A 39 -7.25 -7.28 8.66
C ALA A 39 -6.92 -5.92 9.30
N VAL A 40 -5.82 -5.84 10.05
CA VAL A 40 -5.35 -4.58 10.66
C VAL A 40 -5.07 -3.53 9.60
N SER A 41 -4.39 -3.91 8.51
CA SER A 41 -4.17 -3.01 7.37
C SER A 41 -5.51 -2.54 6.80
N GLY A 42 -6.45 -3.44 6.54
CA GLY A 42 -7.79 -3.09 6.05
C GLY A 42 -8.57 -2.15 6.97
N LEU A 43 -8.48 -2.34 8.29
CA LEU A 43 -9.08 -1.42 9.27
C LEU A 43 -8.45 -0.02 9.16
N LEU A 44 -7.12 0.07 9.07
CA LEU A 44 -6.40 1.34 8.94
C LEU A 44 -6.73 2.04 7.61
N PHE A 45 -6.75 1.30 6.48
CA PHE A 45 -7.20 1.82 5.19
C PHE A 45 -8.61 2.39 5.30
N GLY A 46 -9.55 1.59 5.83
CA GLY A 46 -10.93 2.03 6.00
C GLY A 46 -11.05 3.30 6.85
N LEU A 47 -10.30 3.39 7.95
CA LEU A 47 -10.31 4.58 8.81
C LEU A 47 -9.77 5.80 8.08
N ILE A 48 -8.64 5.66 7.39
CA ILE A 48 -8.03 6.76 6.62
C ILE A 48 -8.99 7.24 5.51
N MET A 49 -9.68 6.32 4.82
CA MET A 49 -10.68 6.64 3.80
C MET A 49 -11.85 7.48 4.33
N THR A 50 -12.09 7.50 5.64
CA THR A 50 -13.19 8.26 6.26
C THR A 50 -12.81 9.71 6.59
N ILE A 51 -11.51 10.07 6.52
CA ILE A 51 -11.00 11.36 7.01
C ILE A 51 -11.26 12.48 6.01
N THR A 52 -10.81 12.34 4.76
CA THR A 52 -11.02 13.33 3.70
C THR A 52 -11.39 12.69 2.36
N GLU A 53 -12.03 13.47 1.48
CA GLU A 53 -12.35 13.02 0.12
C GLU A 53 -11.07 12.68 -0.70
N TYR A 54 -9.94 13.30 -0.39
CA TYR A 54 -8.65 13.07 -1.04
C TYR A 54 -8.00 11.76 -0.59
N ASP A 55 -8.10 11.43 0.70
CA ASP A 55 -7.67 10.14 1.24
C ASP A 55 -8.47 9.00 0.64
N LEU A 56 -9.79 9.21 0.56
CA LEU A 56 -10.69 8.30 -0.12
C LEU A 56 -10.27 8.11 -1.58
N ALA A 57 -10.06 9.20 -2.34
CA ALA A 57 -9.65 9.12 -3.74
C ALA A 57 -8.34 8.33 -3.89
N LEU A 58 -7.32 8.67 -3.09
CA LEU A 58 -6.00 8.05 -3.13
C LEU A 58 -6.08 6.54 -2.86
N LEU A 59 -6.73 6.15 -1.76
CA LEU A 59 -6.79 4.75 -1.35
C LEU A 59 -7.69 3.92 -2.26
N VAL A 60 -8.80 4.48 -2.76
CA VAL A 60 -9.62 3.82 -3.80
C VAL A 60 -8.78 3.56 -5.06
N SER A 61 -8.01 4.55 -5.54
CA SER A 61 -7.14 4.37 -6.71
C SER A 61 -6.10 3.27 -6.51
N ILE A 62 -5.45 3.20 -5.34
CA ILE A 62 -4.50 2.12 -5.01
C ILE A 62 -5.22 0.78 -5.03
N ILE A 63 -6.35 0.68 -4.34
CA ILE A 63 -7.10 -0.56 -4.21
C ILE A 63 -7.53 -1.07 -5.60
N ILE A 64 -8.14 -0.22 -6.42
CA ILE A 64 -8.56 -0.59 -7.77
C ILE A 64 -7.34 -0.97 -8.61
N GLY A 65 -6.24 -0.21 -8.53
CA GLY A 65 -5.00 -0.51 -9.24
C GLY A 65 -4.45 -1.91 -8.92
N VAL A 66 -4.40 -2.26 -7.64
CA VAL A 66 -3.92 -3.57 -7.18
C VAL A 66 -4.89 -4.69 -7.57
N VAL A 67 -6.21 -4.49 -7.49
CA VAL A 67 -7.21 -5.47 -7.94
C VAL A 67 -7.09 -5.73 -9.45
N VAL A 68 -7.03 -4.67 -10.26
CA VAL A 68 -6.91 -4.77 -11.73
C VAL A 68 -5.59 -5.42 -12.15
N SER A 69 -4.51 -5.20 -11.39
CA SER A 69 -3.22 -5.83 -11.67
C SER A 69 -3.21 -7.36 -11.50
N GLY A 70 -4.16 -7.91 -10.75
CA GLY A 70 -4.25 -9.35 -10.47
C GLY A 70 -3.39 -9.83 -9.29
N LYS A 71 -2.73 -8.94 -8.54
CA LYS A 71 -1.96 -9.31 -7.34
C LYS A 71 -2.81 -9.94 -6.23
N VAL A 72 -4.09 -9.59 -6.16
CA VAL A 72 -5.03 -10.12 -5.16
C VAL A 72 -5.61 -11.47 -5.59
N ASN A 73 -4.78 -12.53 -5.62
CA ASN A 73 -5.24 -13.89 -5.96
C ASN A 73 -5.31 -14.83 -4.74
N ARG A 74 -5.24 -14.28 -3.52
CA ARG A 74 -5.23 -15.06 -2.28
C ARG A 74 -6.45 -14.71 -1.42
N PRO A 75 -7.18 -15.72 -0.88
CA PRO A 75 -8.39 -15.47 -0.10
C PRO A 75 -8.13 -14.66 1.17
N GLN A 76 -6.91 -14.66 1.69
CA GLN A 76 -6.56 -13.90 2.89
C GLN A 76 -6.70 -12.39 2.68
N PHE A 77 -6.48 -11.87 1.47
CA PHE A 77 -6.73 -10.45 1.19
C PHE A 77 -8.20 -10.07 1.35
N SER A 78 -9.14 -11.02 1.24
CA SER A 78 -10.57 -10.75 1.43
C SER A 78 -10.87 -10.18 2.81
N VAL A 79 -10.13 -10.57 3.86
CA VAL A 79 -10.33 -10.03 5.21
C VAL A 79 -10.00 -8.55 5.29
N GLY A 80 -8.99 -8.10 4.53
CA GLY A 80 -8.66 -6.68 4.41
C GLY A 80 -9.79 -5.91 3.76
N PHE A 81 -10.32 -6.40 2.64
CA PHE A 81 -11.47 -5.78 1.95
C PHE A 81 -12.73 -5.74 2.81
N VAL A 82 -13.04 -6.83 3.52
CA VAL A 82 -14.17 -6.88 4.46
C VAL A 82 -13.98 -5.88 5.60
N SER A 83 -12.75 -5.73 6.09
CA SER A 83 -12.42 -4.75 7.15
C SER A 83 -12.59 -3.30 6.67
N ILE A 84 -12.11 -2.99 5.46
CA ILE A 84 -12.32 -1.67 4.83
C ILE A 84 -13.81 -1.38 4.73
N PHE A 85 -14.59 -2.32 4.19
CA PHE A 85 -16.03 -2.14 4.00
C PHE A 85 -16.77 -2.01 5.34
N GLY A 86 -16.38 -2.79 6.35
CA GLY A 86 -16.94 -2.69 7.70
C GLY A 86 -16.73 -1.30 8.31
N ILE A 87 -15.53 -0.73 8.17
CA ILE A 87 -15.27 0.64 8.65
C ILE A 87 -16.08 1.68 7.88
N ILE A 88 -16.15 1.58 6.54
CA ILE A 88 -16.93 2.50 5.72
C ILE A 88 -18.43 2.47 6.11
N ILE A 89 -18.98 1.29 6.42
CA ILE A 89 -20.38 1.19 6.90
C ILE A 89 -20.55 1.89 8.26
N LEU A 90 -19.59 1.72 9.17
CA LEU A 90 -19.70 2.24 10.55
C LEU A 90 -19.51 3.76 10.64
N PHE A 91 -18.58 4.31 9.85
CA PHE A 91 -18.18 5.73 9.93
C PHE A 91 -18.73 6.57 8.78
N GLY A 92 -19.13 5.94 7.67
CA GLY A 92 -19.57 6.61 6.45
C GLY A 92 -18.41 7.03 5.55
N LEU A 93 -18.76 7.62 4.40
CA LEU A 93 -17.80 8.25 3.50
C LEU A 93 -17.78 9.76 3.72
N PRO A 94 -16.62 10.42 3.54
CA PRO A 94 -16.55 11.87 3.54
C PRO A 94 -17.40 12.45 2.42
N THR A 95 -17.98 13.64 2.64
CA THR A 95 -18.76 14.35 1.63
C THR A 95 -17.85 14.73 0.45
N ILE A 96 -18.21 14.28 -0.75
CA ILE A 96 -17.49 14.63 -1.98
C ILE A 96 -18.02 15.97 -2.49
N THR A 97 -17.18 16.99 -2.47
CA THR A 97 -17.58 18.38 -2.74
C THR A 97 -17.68 18.65 -4.24
N ALA A 98 -16.77 18.10 -5.03
CA ALA A 98 -16.71 18.22 -6.48
C ALA A 98 -16.52 16.85 -7.12
N TRP A 99 -17.63 16.22 -7.52
CA TRP A 99 -17.62 14.84 -8.04
C TRP A 99 -16.71 14.65 -9.26
N LEU A 100 -16.68 15.64 -10.17
CA LEU A 100 -15.86 15.55 -11.38
C LEU A 100 -14.36 15.60 -11.07
N ASP A 101 -13.95 16.51 -10.16
CA ASP A 101 -12.57 16.63 -9.70
C ASP A 101 -12.12 15.38 -8.95
N TRP A 102 -12.97 14.89 -8.04
CA TRP A 102 -12.72 13.67 -7.29
C TRP A 102 -12.54 12.46 -8.23
N LEU A 103 -13.43 12.31 -9.23
CA LEU A 103 -13.32 11.25 -10.23
C LEU A 103 -12.04 11.40 -11.07
N ALA A 104 -11.68 12.61 -11.48
CA ALA A 104 -10.46 12.89 -12.23
C ALA A 104 -9.22 12.48 -11.41
N LEU A 105 -9.17 12.86 -10.14
CA LEU A 105 -8.11 12.43 -9.21
C LEU A 105 -8.04 10.91 -9.12
N VAL A 106 -9.18 10.24 -8.93
CA VAL A 106 -9.24 8.77 -8.86
C VAL A 106 -8.68 8.13 -10.12
N VAL A 107 -9.09 8.59 -11.30
CA VAL A 107 -8.63 8.04 -12.59
C VAL A 107 -7.14 8.28 -12.79
N MET A 108 -6.64 9.49 -12.54
CA MET A 108 -5.22 9.82 -12.73
C MET A 108 -4.32 9.02 -11.78
N MET A 109 -4.70 8.93 -10.50
CA MET A 109 -3.95 8.13 -9.52
C MET A 109 -4.06 6.63 -9.79
N PHE A 110 -5.21 6.15 -10.27
CA PHE A 110 -5.39 4.75 -10.67
C PHE A 110 -4.48 4.39 -11.83
N LEU A 111 -4.44 5.22 -12.88
CA LEU A 111 -3.54 5.01 -14.01
C LEU A 111 -2.08 4.98 -13.54
N SER A 112 -1.70 5.88 -12.64
CA SER A 112 -0.36 5.90 -12.06
C SER A 112 -0.04 4.62 -11.27
N ALA A 113 -0.98 4.12 -10.46
CA ALA A 113 -0.83 2.86 -9.74
C ALA A 113 -0.70 1.64 -10.67
N VAL A 114 -1.47 1.60 -11.76
CA VAL A 114 -1.36 0.55 -12.77
C VAL A 114 -0.04 0.63 -13.52
N LEU A 115 0.44 1.84 -13.83
CA LEU A 115 1.73 2.06 -14.48
C LEU A 115 2.89 1.59 -13.61
N ASP A 116 2.86 1.86 -12.30
CA ASP A 116 3.89 1.35 -11.38
C ASP A 116 3.91 -0.18 -11.36
N GLU A 117 2.74 -0.80 -11.29
CA GLU A 117 2.62 -2.24 -11.18
C GLU A 117 3.04 -2.94 -12.48
N LYS A 118 2.53 -2.50 -13.64
CA LYS A 118 2.91 -3.05 -14.94
C LYS A 118 4.34 -2.68 -15.36
N GLY A 119 4.81 -1.50 -14.96
CA GLY A 119 6.18 -1.07 -15.16
C GLY A 119 7.17 -1.93 -14.38
N ASN A 120 6.84 -2.28 -13.13
CA ASN A 120 7.64 -3.18 -12.31
C ASN A 120 7.68 -4.61 -12.88
N ASP A 121 6.55 -5.12 -13.40
CA ASP A 121 6.51 -6.43 -14.07
C ASP A 121 7.34 -6.45 -15.36
N TRP A 122 7.35 -5.35 -16.11
CA TRP A 122 8.10 -5.23 -17.37
C TRP A 122 9.61 -5.05 -17.15
N ALA A 123 10.00 -4.35 -16.10
CA ALA A 123 11.39 -4.03 -15.84
C ALA A 123 12.14 -5.26 -15.31
N ASN A 124 12.95 -5.89 -16.17
CA ASN A 124 13.80 -7.00 -15.74
C ASN A 124 15.03 -6.47 -14.98
N PRO A 125 15.26 -6.88 -13.71
CA PRO A 125 16.38 -6.42 -12.91
C PRO A 125 17.76 -6.73 -13.52
N GLU A 126 17.88 -7.78 -14.34
CA GLU A 126 19.13 -8.18 -14.99
C GLU A 126 19.41 -7.39 -16.28
N ILE A 127 18.36 -6.89 -16.95
CA ILE A 127 18.47 -6.20 -18.25
C ILE A 127 18.43 -4.68 -18.08
N SER A 128 17.55 -4.17 -17.20
CA SER A 128 17.30 -2.75 -17.00
C SER A 128 17.20 -2.40 -15.51
N PRO A 129 18.31 -2.52 -14.75
CA PRO A 129 18.31 -2.32 -13.29
C PRO A 129 17.82 -0.93 -12.87
N ARG A 130 18.09 0.10 -13.67
CA ARG A 130 17.58 1.47 -13.42
C ARG A 130 16.07 1.58 -13.61
N ALA A 131 15.50 0.92 -14.62
CA ALA A 131 14.05 0.93 -14.82
C ALA A 131 13.35 0.12 -13.73
N TYR A 132 13.96 -0.98 -13.30
CA TYR A 132 13.45 -1.79 -12.18
C TYR A 132 13.46 -0.99 -10.87
N GLN A 133 14.56 -0.30 -10.56
CA GLN A 133 14.63 0.61 -9.41
C GLN A 133 13.64 1.77 -9.50
N PHE A 134 13.34 2.26 -10.70
CA PHE A 134 12.39 3.34 -10.91
C PHE A 134 10.95 2.91 -10.64
N PHE A 135 10.54 1.72 -11.10
CA PHE A 135 9.16 1.23 -10.87
C PHE A 135 8.98 0.52 -9.51
N GLN A 136 10.08 0.22 -8.81
CA GLN A 136 10.02 -0.27 -7.44
C GLN A 136 9.37 0.76 -6.50
N TYR A 137 8.61 0.25 -5.53
CA TYR A 137 7.99 1.04 -4.45
C TYR A 137 7.10 2.19 -4.93
N ARG A 138 6.34 1.99 -6.02
CA ARG A 138 5.30 2.92 -6.46
C ARG A 138 5.77 4.37 -6.68
N PHE A 139 6.96 4.51 -7.27
CA PHE A 139 7.56 5.82 -7.48
C PHE A 139 6.70 6.72 -8.38
N THR A 140 6.12 6.19 -9.46
CA THR A 140 5.27 6.95 -10.38
C THR A 140 4.09 7.54 -9.64
N MET A 141 3.46 6.77 -8.75
CA MET A 141 2.35 7.20 -7.92
C MET A 141 2.76 8.30 -6.95
N LYS A 142 3.88 8.15 -6.23
CA LYS A 142 4.40 9.20 -5.33
C LYS A 142 4.61 10.53 -6.06
N VAL A 143 5.25 10.49 -7.22
CA VAL A 143 5.50 11.70 -8.02
C VAL A 143 4.20 12.27 -8.57
N SER A 144 3.31 11.41 -9.07
CA SER A 144 2.03 11.82 -9.65
C SER A 144 1.15 12.53 -8.62
N VAL A 145 1.00 11.96 -7.42
CA VAL A 145 0.17 12.55 -6.35
C VAL A 145 0.76 13.88 -5.87
N LEU A 146 2.09 14.00 -5.79
CA LEU A 146 2.73 15.29 -5.47
C LEU A 146 2.49 16.34 -6.57
N LEU A 147 2.60 15.99 -7.85
CA LEU A 147 2.31 16.92 -8.95
C LEU A 147 0.83 17.32 -8.99
N LEU A 148 -0.09 16.38 -8.75
CA LEU A 148 -1.53 16.65 -8.65
C LEU A 148 -1.87 17.53 -7.46
N SER A 149 -1.06 17.55 -6.40
CA SER A 149 -1.27 18.45 -5.28
C SER A 149 -1.04 19.94 -5.63
N ILE A 150 -0.45 20.26 -6.78
CA ILE A 150 -0.30 21.65 -7.24
C ILE A 150 -1.68 22.25 -7.61
N PRO A 151 -2.47 21.66 -8.53
CA PRO A 151 -3.84 22.12 -8.81
C PRO A 151 -4.85 21.75 -7.71
N TRP A 152 -4.61 20.71 -6.90
CA TRP A 152 -5.44 20.34 -5.74
C TRP A 152 -4.64 20.36 -4.43
N PRO A 153 -4.37 21.54 -3.83
CA PRO A 153 -3.52 21.65 -2.63
C PRO A 153 -3.95 20.82 -1.43
N LEU A 154 -5.26 20.58 -1.28
CA LEU A 154 -5.81 19.75 -0.20
C LEU A 154 -5.47 18.25 -0.34
N LEU A 155 -4.95 17.80 -1.50
CA LEU A 155 -4.40 16.47 -1.70
C LEU A 155 -3.01 16.30 -1.03
N LEU A 156 -2.31 17.40 -0.72
CA LEU A 156 -0.93 17.34 -0.22
C LEU A 156 -0.77 16.49 1.06
N PRO A 157 -1.66 16.54 2.07
CA PRO A 157 -1.55 15.67 3.23
C PRO A 157 -1.68 14.18 2.89
N ALA A 158 -2.56 13.82 1.95
CA ALA A 158 -2.69 12.45 1.46
C ALA A 158 -1.42 12.04 0.68
N ALA A 159 -0.85 12.96 -0.10
CA ALA A 159 0.42 12.76 -0.80
C ALA A 159 1.55 12.44 0.18
N ILE A 160 1.69 13.22 1.25
CA ILE A 160 2.68 12.97 2.32
C ILE A 160 2.34 11.65 3.04
N GLY A 161 1.07 11.38 3.29
CA GLY A 161 0.59 10.10 3.83
C GLY A 161 1.07 8.90 3.03
N LEU A 162 1.03 8.96 1.69
CA LEU A 162 1.55 7.93 0.81
C LEU A 162 3.05 7.65 1.05
N TRP A 163 3.85 8.68 1.31
CA TRP A 163 5.26 8.49 1.66
C TRP A 163 5.45 7.79 2.99
N PHE A 164 4.63 8.12 4.00
CA PHE A 164 4.65 7.40 5.29
C PHE A 164 4.24 5.94 5.13
N PHE A 165 3.22 5.68 4.31
CA PHE A 165 2.79 4.33 3.96
C PHE A 165 3.92 3.51 3.33
N ASP A 166 4.57 4.05 2.30
CA ASP A 166 5.68 3.37 1.63
C ASP A 166 6.86 3.18 2.56
N THR A 167 7.16 4.15 3.44
CA THR A 167 8.22 4.00 4.44
C THR A 167 7.93 2.84 5.40
N GLY A 168 6.68 2.70 5.86
CA GLY A 168 6.26 1.57 6.69
C GLY A 168 6.37 0.24 5.95
N TYR A 169 5.97 0.23 4.68
CA TYR A 169 6.08 -0.94 3.79
C TYR A 169 7.55 -1.37 3.62
N GLU A 170 8.44 -0.44 3.27
CA GLU A 170 9.87 -0.68 3.04
C GLU A 170 10.61 -1.16 4.30
N ILE A 171 10.31 -0.58 5.47
CA ILE A 171 10.90 -1.00 6.75
C ILE A 171 10.51 -2.44 7.06
N MET A 172 9.25 -2.82 6.83
CA MET A 172 8.81 -4.19 7.04
C MET A 172 9.49 -5.15 6.07
N GLU A 173 9.61 -4.79 4.79
CA GLU A 173 10.30 -5.61 3.80
C GLU A 173 11.79 -5.81 4.16
N TRP A 174 12.47 -4.75 4.59
CA TRP A 174 13.85 -4.85 5.08
C TRP A 174 13.97 -5.78 6.28
N SER A 175 13.05 -5.67 7.23
CA SER A 175 12.99 -6.56 8.41
C SER A 175 12.74 -8.02 8.01
N GLY A 176 11.84 -8.26 7.06
CA GLY A 176 11.55 -9.58 6.50
C GLY A 176 12.76 -10.23 5.83
N ARG A 177 13.50 -9.46 5.00
CA ARG A 177 14.73 -9.93 4.35
C ARG A 177 15.81 -10.34 5.37
N GLN A 178 15.95 -9.59 6.47
CA GLN A 178 16.88 -9.96 7.54
C GLN A 178 16.50 -11.29 8.19
N LEU A 179 15.23 -11.45 8.58
CA LEU A 179 14.73 -12.69 9.19
C LEU A 179 14.96 -13.91 8.28
N GLN A 180 14.68 -13.77 6.99
CA GLN A 180 14.91 -14.82 6.01
C GLN A 180 16.40 -15.20 5.90
N SER A 181 17.29 -14.20 5.89
CA SER A 181 18.74 -14.43 5.83
C SER A 181 19.27 -15.16 7.06
N SER A 182 18.73 -14.85 8.25
CA SER A 182 19.08 -15.52 9.50
C SER A 182 18.58 -16.96 9.52
N GLN A 183 17.35 -17.20 9.06
CA GLN A 183 16.77 -18.54 8.99
C GLN A 183 17.56 -19.44 8.02
N LYS A 184 17.92 -18.91 6.84
CA LYS A 184 18.74 -19.64 5.86
C LYS A 184 20.11 -20.04 6.43
N LYS A 185 20.77 -19.14 7.18
CA LYS A 185 22.05 -19.43 7.84
C LYS A 185 21.92 -20.55 8.89
N LEU A 186 20.85 -20.52 9.69
CA LEU A 186 20.53 -21.56 10.67
C LEU A 186 20.31 -22.92 10.00
N ASP A 187 19.50 -22.96 8.94
CA ASP A 187 19.24 -24.20 8.20
C ASP A 187 20.53 -24.78 7.61
N THR A 188 21.40 -23.95 7.00
CA THR A 188 22.71 -24.42 6.51
C THR A 188 23.62 -24.96 7.62
N SER A 189 23.60 -24.35 8.81
CA SER A 189 24.40 -24.80 9.95
C SER A 189 23.93 -26.13 10.55
N LEU A 190 22.63 -26.43 10.44
CA LEU A 190 22.02 -27.67 10.91
C LEU A 190 22.18 -28.82 9.91
N THR A 191 22.30 -28.52 8.61
CA THR A 191 22.48 -29.54 7.55
C THR A 191 23.94 -29.97 7.32
N GLY A 192 24.92 -29.38 8.00
CA GLY A 192 26.30 -29.88 7.99
C GLY A 192 26.97 -29.93 6.62
N VAL A 193 26.71 -28.95 5.75
CA VAL A 193 27.47 -28.69 4.51
C VAL A 193 28.25 -27.40 4.69
#